data_AF-A0A0G1BEK5-F1
#
_entry.id   AF-A0A0G1BEK5-F1
#
_cell.length_a   1.000
_cell.length_b   1.000
_cell.length_c   1.000
_cell.angle_alpha   90.00
_cell.angle_beta   90.00
_cell.angle_gamma   90.00
#
_symmetry.space_group_name_H-M   'P 1'
#
loop_
_entity.id
_entity.type
_entity.pdbx_description
1 polymer ?
#
loop_
_entity_poly.entity_id
_entity_poly.type
_entity_poly.pdbx_seq_one_letter_code
_entity_poly.pdbx_strand_id
1 'polypeptide(L)'
;MKKTLTIITILATLFIETLAYAQSDNSMFVRSSPEAPGAFEETTLSLVSYSFNLDTSEISWTLDGKLALSGAGKKSFTFTTKGVGSASTVNIKIITSGGEEIDRRVTIRPANVDLLWQATDSYVPPFYKGKVMPASETKFKVVAFSDIRTSSGTRPPNSSLNFTWKRNYEPVSGTNGLGRNSLSFKNSYMDEEEPVSVMVSTLDGGGAGQRQITLKMFNPEIIFYERHPLDG
;
A
#
# COMPACT_ATOMS: atom_id res chain seq x y z
N MET A 1 27.93 65.58 -7.13
CA MET A 1 27.82 64.58 -8.22
C MET A 1 28.34 63.17 -7.86
N LYS A 2 28.68 62.86 -6.60
CA LYS A 2 29.16 61.50 -6.21
C LYS A 2 28.15 60.67 -5.40
N LYS A 3 27.02 61.24 -4.95
CA LYS A 3 25.99 60.51 -4.17
C LYS A 3 24.85 59.95 -5.02
N THR A 4 24.60 60.51 -6.20
CA THR A 4 23.59 60.01 -7.15
C THR A 4 24.07 58.82 -7.97
N LEU A 5 25.39 58.61 -8.10
CA LEU A 5 25.94 57.48 -8.87
C LEU A 5 25.92 56.16 -8.07
N THR A 6 26.04 56.21 -6.74
CA THR A 6 26.00 55.00 -5.88
C THR A 6 24.59 54.41 -5.75
N ILE A 7 23.54 55.24 -5.87
CA ILE A 7 22.14 54.77 -5.81
C ILE A 7 21.76 54.01 -7.10
N ILE A 8 22.38 54.33 -8.22
CA ILE A 8 22.12 53.66 -9.51
C ILE A 8 22.79 52.28 -9.56
N THR A 9 23.90 52.07 -8.84
CA THR A 9 24.57 50.75 -8.78
C THR A 9 23.87 49.76 -7.85
N ILE A 10 23.18 50.24 -6.80
CA ILE A 10 22.40 49.37 -5.88
C ILE A 10 21.04 48.97 -6.48
N LEU A 11 20.52 49.72 -7.45
CA LEU A 11 19.27 49.38 -8.13
C LEU A 11 19.45 48.40 -9.30
N ALA A 12 20.68 48.19 -9.78
CA ALA A 12 20.98 47.29 -10.90
C ALA A 12 21.25 45.83 -10.46
N THR A 13 21.43 45.56 -9.17
CA THR A 13 21.72 44.21 -8.64
C THR A 13 20.47 43.44 -8.18
N LEU A 14 19.26 43.96 -8.43
CA LEU A 14 17.99 43.36 -7.98
C LEU A 14 17.18 42.69 -9.09
N PHE A 15 17.71 42.58 -10.31
CA PHE A 15 17.05 41.94 -11.45
C PHE A 15 17.90 40.78 -12.04
N ILE A 16 18.40 39.91 -11.17
CA ILE A 16 18.72 38.54 -11.62
C ILE A 16 17.45 37.74 -11.37
N GLU A 17 16.55 37.75 -12.35
CA GLU A 17 15.44 36.80 -12.39
C GLU A 17 16.03 35.40 -12.53
N THR A 18 16.22 34.72 -11.40
CA THR A 18 16.43 33.29 -11.40
C THR A 18 15.14 32.68 -11.94
N LEU A 19 15.18 32.11 -13.15
CA LEU A 19 14.14 31.21 -13.61
C LEU A 19 14.12 30.00 -12.66
N ALA A 20 13.37 30.13 -11.57
CA ALA A 20 13.04 29.03 -10.71
C ALA A 20 12.04 28.16 -11.47
N TYR A 21 12.53 27.10 -12.12
CA TYR A 21 11.68 26.01 -12.59
C TYR A 21 11.15 25.23 -11.38
N ALA A 22 10.17 25.81 -10.71
CA ALA A 22 9.35 25.12 -9.73
C ALA A 22 8.10 24.56 -10.42
N GLN A 23 8.28 23.71 -11.43
CA GLN A 23 7.23 22.80 -11.85
C GLN A 23 7.51 21.44 -11.23
N SER A 24 6.85 21.17 -10.11
CA SER A 24 6.56 19.79 -9.74
C SER A 24 5.69 19.23 -10.86
N ASP A 25 6.30 18.48 -11.78
CA ASP A 25 5.61 17.85 -12.90
C ASP A 25 4.67 16.75 -12.38
N ASN A 26 3.50 17.20 -11.91
CA ASN A 26 2.42 16.39 -11.37
C ASN A 26 1.52 15.83 -12.49
N SER A 27 1.95 15.97 -13.76
CA SER A 27 1.11 15.69 -14.92
C SER A 27 1.12 14.21 -15.33
N MET A 28 2.04 13.42 -14.77
CA MET A 28 2.16 11.99 -15.02
C MET A 28 2.59 11.22 -13.75
N PHE A 29 1.94 10.08 -13.49
CA PHE A 29 2.27 9.18 -12.39
C PHE A 29 2.26 7.71 -12.82
N VAL A 30 2.97 6.89 -12.04
CA VAL A 30 3.01 5.43 -12.21
C VAL A 30 2.14 4.80 -11.14
N ARG A 31 1.24 3.90 -11.54
CA ARG A 31 0.43 3.09 -10.62
C ARG A 31 0.95 1.67 -10.58
N SER A 32 0.99 1.06 -9.40
CA SER A 32 1.23 -0.37 -9.21
C SER A 32 -0.09 -1.10 -8.94
N SER A 33 -0.21 -2.31 -9.49
CA SER A 33 -1.24 -3.27 -9.12
C SER A 33 -0.56 -4.62 -8.88
N PRO A 34 -0.59 -5.18 -7.65
CA PRO A 34 -1.17 -4.58 -6.43
C PRO A 34 -0.49 -3.27 -6.01
N GLU A 35 -1.17 -2.45 -5.19
CA GLU A 35 -0.64 -1.16 -4.72
C GLU A 35 0.64 -1.34 -3.89
N ALA A 36 0.63 -2.30 -2.96
CA ALA A 36 1.79 -2.72 -2.17
C ALA A 36 2.08 -4.22 -2.37
N PRO A 37 2.84 -4.59 -3.43
CA PRO A 37 3.11 -5.98 -3.77
C PRO A 37 3.83 -6.78 -2.70
N GLY A 38 3.41 -8.03 -2.53
CA GLY A 38 4.07 -9.05 -1.74
C GLY A 38 5.29 -9.67 -2.44
N ALA A 39 5.99 -10.54 -1.71
CA ALA A 39 7.17 -11.21 -2.22
C ALA A 39 6.81 -12.25 -3.30
N PHE A 40 7.59 -12.29 -4.38
CA PHE A 40 7.37 -13.20 -5.52
C PHE A 40 5.98 -13.09 -6.15
N GLU A 41 5.37 -11.91 -6.05
CA GLU A 41 4.05 -11.61 -6.58
C GLU A 41 4.17 -10.98 -7.97
N GLU A 42 3.26 -11.35 -8.87
CA GLU A 42 3.15 -10.66 -10.16
C GLU A 42 2.62 -9.24 -9.94
N THR A 43 3.35 -8.25 -10.44
CA THR A 43 3.03 -6.84 -10.30
C THR A 43 3.02 -6.17 -11.66
N THR A 44 1.99 -5.36 -11.90
CA THR A 44 1.88 -4.52 -13.09
C THR A 44 2.07 -3.06 -12.72
N LEU A 45 3.02 -2.41 -13.40
CA LEU A 45 3.14 -0.95 -13.42
C LEU A 45 2.40 -0.38 -14.62
N SER A 46 1.68 0.72 -14.42
CA SER A 46 0.91 1.40 -15.46
C SER A 46 1.17 2.90 -15.41
N LEU A 47 1.44 3.49 -16.58
CA LEU A 47 1.58 4.94 -16.74
C LEU A 47 0.21 5.60 -16.92
N VAL A 48 0.04 6.74 -16.27
CA VAL A 48 -1.11 7.63 -16.47
C VAL A 48 -0.57 9.05 -16.66
N SER A 49 -0.99 9.69 -17.74
CA SER A 49 -0.62 11.08 -18.07
C SER A 49 -1.88 11.89 -18.40
N TYR A 50 -1.89 13.15 -18.00
CA TYR A 50 -2.93 14.12 -18.34
C TYR A 50 -2.44 15.24 -19.27
N SER A 51 -1.13 15.32 -19.52
CA SER A 51 -0.50 16.40 -20.28
C SER A 51 -0.11 15.99 -21.71
N PHE A 52 0.07 14.69 -21.98
CA PHE A 52 0.47 14.20 -23.30
C PHE A 52 -0.08 12.80 -23.58
N ASN A 53 -0.11 12.44 -24.87
CA ASN A 53 -0.64 11.16 -25.32
C ASN A 53 0.41 10.04 -25.18
N LEU A 54 0.18 9.13 -24.24
CA LEU A 54 1.03 7.96 -24.03
C LEU A 54 0.92 6.91 -25.15
N ASP A 55 -0.18 6.87 -25.92
CA ASP A 55 -0.37 5.90 -27.01
C ASP A 55 0.58 6.14 -28.19
N THR A 56 0.94 7.41 -28.42
CA THR A 56 1.86 7.83 -29.48
C THR A 56 3.29 8.04 -28.99
N SER A 57 3.54 7.84 -27.69
CA SER A 57 4.86 8.01 -27.09
C SER A 57 5.65 6.70 -27.19
N GLU A 58 6.96 6.79 -27.49
CA GLU A 58 7.87 5.65 -27.43
C GLU A 58 8.27 5.43 -25.97
N ILE A 59 7.97 4.24 -25.41
CA ILE A 59 8.14 3.96 -23.99
C ILE A 59 9.05 2.75 -23.84
N SER A 60 10.06 2.87 -22.99
CA SER A 60 10.99 1.79 -22.64
C SER A 60 11.02 1.55 -21.13
N TRP A 61 10.94 0.27 -20.76
CA TRP A 61 10.92 -0.22 -19.39
C TRP A 61 12.18 -1.04 -19.15
N THR A 62 12.96 -0.63 -18.15
CA THR A 62 14.20 -1.27 -17.76
C THR A 62 14.07 -1.79 -16.34
N LEU A 63 14.09 -3.11 -16.16
CA LEU A 63 14.04 -3.78 -14.86
C LEU A 63 15.47 -4.12 -14.43
N ASP A 64 15.89 -3.58 -13.28
CA ASP A 64 17.22 -3.82 -12.69
C ASP A 64 18.39 -3.60 -13.68
N GLY A 65 18.26 -2.58 -14.53
CA GLY A 65 19.26 -2.22 -15.54
C GLY A 65 19.16 -2.99 -16.86
N LYS A 66 18.26 -3.98 -16.99
CA LYS A 66 18.03 -4.72 -18.22
C LYS A 66 16.75 -4.24 -18.92
N LEU A 67 16.85 -3.90 -20.20
CA LEU A 67 15.68 -3.58 -21.02
C LEU A 67 14.73 -4.78 -21.05
N ALA A 68 13.49 -4.57 -20.61
CA ALA A 68 12.48 -5.62 -20.48
C ALA A 68 11.33 -5.45 -21.48
N LEU A 69 10.97 -4.21 -21.82
CA LEU A 69 9.92 -3.90 -22.78
C LEU A 69 10.22 -2.54 -23.45
N SER A 70 9.99 -2.43 -24.75
CA SER A 70 10.04 -1.15 -25.47
C SER A 70 8.99 -1.12 -26.58
N GLY A 71 8.51 0.09 -26.90
CA GLY A 71 7.67 0.35 -28.07
C GLY A 71 6.71 1.51 -27.85
N ALA A 72 6.19 2.02 -28.96
CA ALA A 72 5.10 2.98 -28.96
C ALA A 72 3.88 2.45 -28.19
N GLY A 73 3.33 3.27 -27.29
CA GLY A 73 2.11 2.94 -26.56
C GLY A 73 2.23 1.80 -25.55
N LYS A 74 3.45 1.36 -25.19
CA LYS A 74 3.67 0.35 -24.13
C LYS A 74 3.48 0.96 -22.74
N LYS A 75 2.24 1.26 -22.38
CA LYS A 75 1.84 1.99 -21.16
C LYS A 75 1.92 1.16 -19.88
N SER A 76 2.05 -0.15 -19.98
CA SER A 76 2.13 -1.04 -18.83
C SER A 76 3.26 -2.06 -18.98
N PHE A 77 3.79 -2.48 -17.84
CA PHE A 77 4.82 -3.49 -17.74
C PHE A 77 4.56 -4.39 -16.51
N THR A 78 4.53 -5.69 -16.75
CA THR A 78 4.30 -6.70 -15.72
C THR A 78 5.61 -7.44 -15.43
N PHE A 79 5.92 -7.63 -14.16
CA PHE A 79 7.08 -8.36 -13.68
C PHE A 79 6.78 -9.05 -12.35
N THR A 80 7.57 -10.06 -12.01
CA THR A 80 7.49 -10.72 -10.70
C THR A 80 8.45 -10.05 -9.73
N THR A 81 7.95 -9.70 -8.54
CA THR A 81 8.79 -9.10 -7.49
C THR A 81 9.80 -10.12 -6.93
N LYS A 82 10.81 -9.61 -6.23
CA LYS A 82 11.78 -10.45 -5.51
C LYS A 82 11.25 -10.84 -4.12
N GLY A 83 12.10 -11.48 -3.32
CA GLY A 83 11.80 -11.78 -1.92
C GLY A 83 11.61 -10.53 -1.05
N VAL A 84 11.13 -10.73 0.18
CA VAL A 84 10.93 -9.66 1.16
C VAL A 84 12.17 -8.79 1.30
N GLY A 85 12.00 -7.46 1.23
CA GLY A 85 13.09 -6.51 1.37
C GLY A 85 14.10 -6.50 0.20
N SER A 86 13.88 -7.27 -0.86
CA SER A 86 14.72 -7.24 -2.07
C SER A 86 14.09 -6.29 -3.10
N ALA A 87 14.78 -5.20 -3.38
CA ALA A 87 14.27 -4.18 -4.28
C ALA A 87 14.31 -4.62 -5.76
N SER A 88 13.27 -4.23 -6.49
CA SER A 88 13.23 -4.22 -7.95
C SER A 88 13.13 -2.77 -8.40
N THR A 89 14.09 -2.32 -9.20
CA THR A 89 14.11 -0.94 -9.71
C THR A 89 13.70 -0.93 -11.17
N VAL A 90 12.60 -0.23 -11.45
CA VAL A 90 12.08 -0.03 -12.80
C VAL A 90 12.38 1.39 -13.23
N ASN A 91 13.23 1.55 -14.24
CA ASN A 91 13.44 2.82 -14.91
C ASN A 91 12.56 2.85 -16.17
N ILE A 92 11.85 3.95 -16.35
CA ILE A 92 10.89 4.16 -17.42
C ILE A 92 11.34 5.40 -18.18
N LYS A 93 11.70 5.23 -19.44
CA LYS A 93 12.03 6.34 -20.33
C LYS A 93 10.92 6.47 -21.36
N ILE A 94 10.36 7.67 -21.45
CA ILE A 94 9.26 8.04 -22.35
C ILE A 94 9.76 9.12 -23.28
N ILE A 95 9.60 8.92 -24.59
CA ILE A 95 9.83 9.95 -25.61
C ILE A 95 8.47 10.30 -26.18
N THR A 96 8.00 11.53 -25.94
CA THR A 96 6.70 11.99 -26.44
C THR A 96 6.73 12.14 -27.96
N SER A 97 5.55 12.23 -28.58
CA SER A 97 5.47 12.51 -30.03
C SER A 97 6.07 13.87 -30.42
N GLY A 98 6.23 14.79 -29.47
CA GLY A 98 6.92 16.07 -29.67
C GLY A 98 8.45 15.98 -29.52
N GLY A 99 9.00 14.81 -29.18
CA GLY A 99 10.43 14.58 -28.98
C GLY A 99 10.94 14.90 -27.57
N GLU A 100 10.05 15.25 -26.63
CA GLU A 100 10.41 15.46 -25.23
C GLU A 100 10.75 14.13 -24.56
N GLU A 101 11.85 14.10 -23.81
CA GLU A 101 12.29 12.92 -23.06
C GLU A 101 11.95 13.07 -21.58
N ILE A 102 11.25 12.08 -21.04
CA ILE A 102 10.78 12.04 -19.65
C ILE A 102 11.25 10.74 -19.01
N ASP A 103 11.99 10.86 -17.91
CA ASP A 103 12.43 9.73 -17.10
C ASP A 103 11.60 9.60 -15.81
N ARG A 104 11.28 8.36 -15.45
CA ARG A 104 10.75 8.00 -14.13
C ARG A 104 11.46 6.78 -13.59
N ARG A 105 11.58 6.75 -12.27
CA ARG A 105 12.12 5.60 -11.52
C ARG A 105 11.12 5.19 -10.47
N VAL A 106 10.77 3.91 -10.46
CA VAL A 106 9.97 3.27 -9.42
C VAL A 106 10.80 2.19 -8.77
N THR A 107 10.82 2.16 -7.45
CA THR A 107 11.46 1.08 -6.68
C THR A 107 10.39 0.36 -5.90
N ILE A 108 10.20 -0.93 -6.20
CA ILE A 108 9.29 -1.79 -5.45
C ILE A 108 10.13 -2.65 -4.51
N ARG A 109 9.81 -2.59 -3.22
CA ARG A 109 10.43 -3.42 -2.20
C ARG A 109 9.34 -4.18 -1.44
N PRO A 110 9.16 -5.48 -1.76
CA PRO A 110 8.05 -6.24 -1.23
C PRO A 110 8.12 -6.46 0.28
N ALA A 111 6.94 -6.60 0.87
CA ALA A 111 6.75 -7.04 2.24
C ALA A 111 5.62 -8.06 2.33
N ASN A 112 5.72 -8.98 3.27
CA ASN A 112 4.67 -9.96 3.54
C ASN A 112 3.88 -9.52 4.77
N VAL A 113 2.56 -9.61 4.68
CA VAL A 113 1.64 -9.29 5.77
C VAL A 113 0.63 -10.42 5.90
N ASP A 114 0.49 -10.95 7.11
CA ASP A 114 -0.53 -11.92 7.49
C ASP A 114 -1.50 -11.30 8.48
N LEU A 115 -2.78 -11.68 8.35
CA LEU A 115 -3.85 -11.23 9.23
C LEU A 115 -4.39 -12.43 10.02
N LEU A 116 -4.29 -12.35 11.34
CA LEU A 116 -4.94 -13.28 12.25
C LEU A 116 -6.11 -12.60 12.92
N TRP A 117 -7.20 -13.35 13.12
CA TRP A 117 -8.41 -12.82 13.76
C TRP A 117 -8.94 -13.76 14.83
N GLN A 118 -9.63 -13.19 15.83
CA GLN A 118 -10.39 -13.91 16.83
C GLN A 118 -11.73 -13.22 17.11
N ALA A 119 -12.75 -14.00 17.44
CA ALA A 119 -13.97 -13.52 18.07
C ALA A 119 -13.72 -13.43 19.59
N THR A 120 -13.94 -12.24 20.17
CA THR A 120 -13.57 -11.93 21.56
C THR A 120 -14.67 -12.17 22.57
N ASP A 121 -15.91 -12.29 22.11
CA ASP A 121 -17.13 -12.47 22.90
C ASP A 121 -17.88 -13.76 22.54
N SER A 122 -17.21 -14.67 21.83
CA SER A 122 -17.76 -15.99 21.48
C SER A 122 -17.13 -17.09 22.33
N TYR A 123 -17.90 -18.15 22.62
CA TYR A 123 -17.49 -19.26 23.48
C TYR A 123 -17.45 -20.58 22.71
N VAL A 124 -16.43 -21.39 22.99
CA VAL A 124 -16.38 -22.80 22.58
C VAL A 124 -16.04 -23.65 23.81
N PRO A 125 -16.64 -24.85 23.97
CA PRO A 125 -16.30 -25.74 25.07
C PRO A 125 -14.82 -26.17 25.07
N PRO A 126 -14.27 -26.57 26.23
CA PRO A 126 -12.94 -27.19 26.29
C PRO A 126 -12.82 -28.36 25.30
N PHE A 127 -11.62 -28.51 24.72
CA PHE A 127 -11.28 -29.56 23.73
C PHE A 127 -11.99 -29.47 22.36
N TYR A 128 -12.77 -28.42 22.12
CA TYR A 128 -13.22 -28.12 20.75
C TYR A 128 -12.01 -27.84 19.86
N LYS A 129 -11.79 -28.68 18.84
CA LYS A 129 -10.60 -28.62 17.96
C LYS A 129 -10.69 -27.52 16.89
N GLY A 130 -11.88 -26.97 16.67
CA GLY A 130 -12.14 -25.98 15.64
C GLY A 130 -11.90 -24.54 16.09
N LYS A 131 -11.90 -23.61 15.12
CA LYS A 131 -11.98 -22.18 15.40
C LYS A 131 -13.42 -21.81 15.77
N VAL A 132 -13.57 -20.84 16.66
CA VAL A 132 -14.87 -20.26 16.98
C VAL A 132 -15.53 -19.68 15.72
N MET A 133 -16.78 -20.05 15.47
CA MET A 133 -17.58 -19.53 14.36
C MET A 133 -18.30 -18.27 14.84
N PRO A 134 -18.00 -17.09 14.29
CA PRO A 134 -18.61 -15.86 14.74
C PRO A 134 -20.06 -15.77 14.25
N ALA A 135 -20.98 -15.39 15.13
CA ALA A 135 -22.34 -15.02 14.74
C ALA A 135 -22.41 -13.54 14.35
N SER A 136 -23.56 -13.10 13.82
CA SER A 136 -23.82 -11.67 13.66
C SER A 136 -23.61 -10.92 14.97
N GLU A 137 -23.16 -9.67 14.88
CA GLU A 137 -22.84 -8.81 16.02
C GLU A 137 -21.61 -9.23 16.86
N THR A 138 -20.81 -10.19 16.39
CA THR A 138 -19.57 -10.60 17.06
C THR A 138 -18.55 -9.46 17.15
N LYS A 139 -17.84 -9.38 18.28
CA LYS A 139 -16.67 -8.51 18.44
C LYS A 139 -15.40 -9.21 17.99
N PHE A 140 -14.75 -8.64 16.98
CA PHE A 140 -13.51 -9.13 16.42
C PHE A 140 -12.30 -8.37 16.95
N LYS A 141 -11.19 -9.10 17.07
CA LYS A 141 -9.85 -8.53 17.11
C LYS A 141 -9.04 -9.13 15.96
N VAL A 142 -8.51 -8.28 15.11
CA VAL A 142 -7.64 -8.62 13.98
C VAL A 142 -6.25 -8.08 14.27
N VAL A 143 -5.22 -8.88 14.01
CA VAL A 143 -3.81 -8.54 14.26
C VAL A 143 -3.01 -8.79 13.00
N ALA A 144 -2.18 -7.81 12.63
CA ALA A 144 -1.26 -7.88 11.52
C ALA A 144 0.13 -8.36 11.96
N PHE A 145 0.64 -9.38 11.28
CA PHE A 145 2.01 -9.84 11.37
C PHE A 145 2.72 -9.44 10.09
N SER A 146 3.83 -8.71 10.21
CA SER A 146 4.57 -8.21 9.05
C SER A 146 6.01 -8.71 9.04
N ASP A 147 6.45 -9.14 7.86
CA ASP A 147 7.87 -9.25 7.51
C ASP A 147 8.17 -8.21 6.43
N ILE A 148 8.84 -7.16 6.86
CA ILE A 148 9.11 -5.95 6.09
C ILE A 148 10.52 -5.48 6.42
N ARG A 149 11.19 -4.87 5.44
CA ARG A 149 12.54 -4.29 5.61
C ARG A 149 12.53 -2.82 5.24
N THR A 150 13.32 -2.04 5.97
CA THR A 150 13.65 -0.66 5.63
C THR A 150 14.46 -0.59 4.34
N SER A 151 14.69 0.61 3.82
CA SER A 151 15.59 0.86 2.70
C SER A 151 17.01 0.32 2.93
N SER A 152 17.48 0.37 4.19
CA SER A 152 18.77 -0.18 4.64
C SER A 152 18.78 -1.70 4.81
N GLY A 153 17.64 -2.39 4.66
CA GLY A 153 17.51 -3.85 4.80
C GLY A 153 17.25 -4.34 6.22
N THR A 154 17.15 -3.45 7.21
CA THR A 154 16.86 -3.80 8.60
C THR A 154 15.39 -4.18 8.78
N ARG A 155 15.09 -5.12 9.67
CA ARG A 155 13.71 -5.42 10.11
C ARG A 155 13.31 -4.47 11.25
N PRO A 156 12.41 -3.51 11.02
CA PRO A 156 11.97 -2.60 12.07
C PRO A 156 11.01 -3.31 13.06
N PRO A 157 10.94 -2.86 14.33
CA PRO A 157 9.88 -3.30 15.24
C PRO A 157 8.50 -2.80 14.76
N ASN A 158 7.43 -3.51 15.14
CA ASN A 158 6.07 -3.10 14.79
C ASN A 158 5.73 -1.68 15.25
N SER A 159 6.29 -1.22 16.38
CA SER A 159 6.06 0.13 16.93
C SER A 159 6.52 1.26 16.00
N SER A 160 7.45 0.99 15.08
CA SER A 160 7.95 1.96 14.09
C SER A 160 7.36 1.77 12.69
N LEU A 161 6.38 0.89 12.53
CA LEU A 161 5.67 0.68 11.27
C LEU A 161 4.37 1.49 11.27
N ASN A 162 4.01 2.04 10.11
CA ASN A 162 2.73 2.69 9.90
C ASN A 162 1.71 1.68 9.40
N PHE A 163 0.55 1.62 10.05
CA PHE A 163 -0.56 0.73 9.69
C PHE A 163 -1.75 1.55 9.22
N THR A 164 -2.34 1.16 8.10
CA THR A 164 -3.57 1.74 7.57
C THR A 164 -4.60 0.62 7.40
N TRP A 165 -5.56 0.58 8.31
CA TRP A 165 -6.66 -0.39 8.33
C TRP A 165 -7.85 0.12 7.52
N LYS A 166 -8.49 -0.81 6.81
CA LYS A 166 -9.79 -0.62 6.17
C LYS A 166 -10.73 -1.74 6.58
N ARG A 167 -12.00 -1.38 6.77
CA ARG A 167 -13.12 -2.30 6.98
C ARG A 167 -14.18 -1.94 5.95
N ASN A 168 -14.71 -2.94 5.23
CA ASN A 168 -15.68 -2.70 4.17
C ASN A 168 -15.18 -1.67 3.14
N TYR A 169 -13.88 -1.77 2.81
CA TYR A 169 -13.14 -0.88 1.90
C TYR A 169 -12.96 0.57 2.39
N GLU A 170 -13.53 0.92 3.56
CA GLU A 170 -13.44 2.25 4.15
C GLU A 170 -12.38 2.33 5.25
N PRO A 171 -11.63 3.45 5.36
CA PRO A 171 -10.65 3.65 6.43
C PRO A 171 -11.31 3.63 7.82
N VAL A 172 -10.64 2.99 8.78
CA VAL A 172 -11.13 2.95 10.17
C VAL A 172 -10.47 4.05 11.02
N SER A 173 -11.26 5.06 11.39
CA SER A 173 -10.82 6.19 12.24
C SER A 173 -10.21 5.73 13.57
N GLY A 174 -9.12 6.40 13.98
CA GLY A 174 -8.47 6.17 15.28
C GLY A 174 -7.63 4.88 15.40
N THR A 175 -7.63 4.03 14.38
CA THR A 175 -6.86 2.76 14.36
C THR A 175 -5.69 2.78 13.39
N ASN A 176 -5.57 3.83 12.59
CA ASN A 176 -4.44 4.04 11.68
C ASN A 176 -3.28 4.73 12.41
N GLY A 177 -2.06 4.47 11.94
CA GLY A 177 -0.85 5.15 12.40
C GLY A 177 0.24 4.21 12.91
N LEU A 178 1.22 4.82 13.56
CA LEU A 178 2.40 4.14 14.07
C LEU A 178 2.08 3.09 15.14
N GLY A 179 2.62 1.89 14.96
CA GLY A 179 2.50 0.80 15.94
C GLY A 179 1.10 0.20 16.08
N ARG A 180 0.13 0.64 15.27
CA ARG A 180 -1.26 0.18 15.34
C ARG A 180 -1.45 -1.16 14.61
N ASN A 181 -0.75 -2.20 15.03
CA ASN A 181 -0.76 -3.52 14.39
C ASN A 181 -2.01 -4.37 14.68
N SER A 182 -3.06 -3.80 15.29
CA SER A 182 -4.31 -4.50 15.55
C SER A 182 -5.53 -3.59 15.39
N LEU A 183 -6.63 -4.18 14.94
CA LEU A 183 -7.93 -3.56 14.80
C LEU A 183 -8.96 -4.35 15.62
N SER A 184 -9.76 -3.67 16.44
CA SER A 184 -10.90 -4.27 17.13
C SER A 184 -12.19 -3.58 16.69
N PHE A 185 -13.23 -4.36 16.43
CA PHE A 185 -14.53 -3.83 16.00
C PHE A 185 -15.67 -4.81 16.31
N LYS A 186 -16.91 -4.32 16.22
CA LYS A 186 -18.13 -5.14 16.27
C LYS A 186 -18.74 -5.18 14.87
N ASN A 187 -19.04 -6.36 14.37
CA ASN A 187 -19.76 -6.55 13.11
C ASN A 187 -21.21 -6.04 13.24
N SER A 188 -21.82 -5.61 12.12
CA SER A 188 -23.24 -5.23 12.09
C SER A 188 -24.11 -6.47 11.94
N TYR A 189 -25.31 -6.46 12.51
CA TYR A 189 -26.28 -7.54 12.34
C TYR A 189 -26.59 -7.85 10.86
N MET A 190 -26.58 -6.83 10.01
CA MET A 190 -26.88 -6.94 8.57
C MET A 190 -25.70 -7.43 7.72
N ASP A 191 -24.48 -7.42 8.26
CA ASP A 191 -23.28 -7.74 7.50
C ASP A 191 -22.95 -9.23 7.66
N GLU A 192 -23.25 -10.05 6.65
CA GLU A 192 -22.90 -11.48 6.64
C GLU A 192 -21.41 -11.73 6.38
N GLU A 193 -20.75 -10.79 5.70
CA GLU A 193 -19.32 -10.81 5.43
C GLU A 193 -18.67 -9.46 5.73
N GLU A 194 -17.42 -9.50 6.18
CA GLU A 194 -16.65 -8.35 6.63
C GLU A 194 -15.23 -8.42 6.05
N PRO A 195 -14.98 -7.84 4.86
CA PRO A 195 -13.62 -7.65 4.36
C PRO A 195 -12.85 -6.65 5.23
N VAL A 196 -11.72 -7.14 5.77
CA VAL A 196 -10.78 -6.35 6.56
C VAL A 196 -9.42 -6.40 5.87
N SER A 197 -8.87 -5.22 5.60
CA SER A 197 -7.53 -5.10 5.02
C SER A 197 -6.64 -4.17 5.82
N VAL A 198 -5.34 -4.41 5.70
CA VAL A 198 -4.31 -3.55 6.26
C VAL A 198 -3.23 -3.33 5.22
N MET A 199 -2.76 -2.09 5.14
CA MET A 199 -1.51 -1.74 4.49
C MET A 199 -0.48 -1.39 5.56
N VAL A 200 0.73 -1.90 5.41
CA VAL A 200 1.85 -1.69 6.33
C VAL A 200 2.99 -1.08 5.56
N SER A 201 3.58 0.00 6.07
CA SER A 201 4.74 0.64 5.46
C SER A 201 5.79 1.05 6.48
N THR A 202 7.04 1.13 6.02
CA THR A 202 8.13 1.71 6.79
C THR A 202 8.09 3.24 6.72
N LEU A 203 8.56 3.92 7.77
CA LEU A 203 8.59 5.39 7.82
C LEU A 203 9.50 6.03 6.78
N ASP A 204 10.56 5.33 6.37
CA ASP A 204 11.49 5.77 5.32
C ASP A 204 10.94 5.56 3.90
N GLY A 205 9.71 5.06 3.76
CA GLY A 205 9.11 4.68 2.47
C GLY A 205 9.83 3.51 1.79
N GLY A 206 10.76 2.87 2.48
CA GLY A 206 11.64 1.83 1.94
C GLY A 206 10.91 0.52 1.63
N GLY A 207 9.83 0.19 2.33
CA GLY A 207 9.04 -1.02 2.09
C GLY A 207 7.56 -0.81 2.36
N ALA A 208 6.72 -1.56 1.65
CA ALA A 208 5.28 -1.59 1.85
C ALA A 208 4.72 -2.99 1.52
N GLY A 209 3.65 -3.37 2.20
CA GLY A 209 2.89 -4.59 1.92
C GLY A 209 1.44 -4.45 2.34
N GLN A 210 0.57 -5.28 1.77
CA GLN A 210 -0.84 -5.29 2.09
C GLN A 210 -1.40 -6.69 2.24
N ARG A 211 -2.50 -6.82 3.00
CA ARG A 211 -3.26 -8.06 3.10
C ARG A 211 -4.73 -7.77 3.34
N GLN A 212 -5.60 -8.61 2.78
CA GLN A 212 -7.03 -8.62 3.07
C GLN A 212 -7.46 -10.03 3.48
N ILE A 213 -8.39 -10.09 4.44
CA ILE A 213 -9.16 -11.29 4.78
C ILE A 213 -10.65 -10.93 4.75
N THR A 214 -11.51 -11.92 4.50
CA THR A 214 -12.96 -11.76 4.61
C THR A 214 -13.44 -12.61 5.77
N LEU A 215 -14.00 -11.95 6.80
CA LEU A 215 -14.63 -12.62 7.93
C LEU A 215 -16.08 -12.95 7.56
N LYS A 216 -16.53 -14.19 7.78
CA LYS A 216 -17.89 -14.62 7.48
C LYS A 216 -18.65 -14.89 8.77
N MET A 217 -19.87 -14.38 8.88
CA MET A 217 -20.76 -14.65 10.01
C MET A 217 -21.55 -15.94 9.76
N PHE A 218 -21.91 -16.62 10.84
CA PHE A 218 -22.65 -17.89 10.83
C PHE A 218 -23.96 -17.74 11.58
N ASN A 219 -25.02 -18.38 11.07
CA ASN A 219 -26.31 -18.42 11.74
C ASN A 219 -26.28 -19.50 12.84
N PRO A 220 -26.43 -19.13 14.12
CA PRO A 220 -26.47 -20.11 15.19
C PRO A 220 -27.79 -20.89 15.16
N GLU A 221 -27.71 -22.18 15.43
CA GLU A 221 -28.88 -23.04 15.59
C GLU A 221 -29.05 -23.46 17.06
N ILE A 222 -30.29 -23.51 17.52
CA ILE A 222 -30.61 -24.04 18.85
C ILE A 222 -30.80 -25.55 18.72
N ILE A 223 -29.86 -26.32 19.25
CA ILE A 223 -29.94 -27.78 19.29
C ILE A 223 -30.39 -28.21 20.70
N PHE A 224 -31.54 -28.88 20.76
CA PHE A 224 -31.98 -29.55 21.98
C PHE A 224 -31.38 -30.96 22.02
N TYR A 225 -30.83 -31.35 23.17
CA TYR A 225 -30.44 -32.74 23.43
C TYR A 225 -31.28 -33.27 24.58
N GLU A 226 -31.64 -34.55 24.49
CA GLU A 226 -32.31 -35.23 25.58
C GLU A 226 -31.34 -35.32 26.77
N ARG A 227 -31.75 -34.73 27.89
CA ARG A 227 -31.04 -34.90 29.14
C ARG A 227 -31.48 -36.24 29.71
N HIS A 228 -30.69 -37.29 29.51
CA HIS A 228 -30.83 -38.53 30.29
C HIS A 228 -29.92 -38.45 31.53
N PRO A 229 -30.43 -38.01 32.69
CA PRO A 229 -29.82 -38.32 33.97
C PRO A 229 -30.14 -39.79 34.28
N LEU A 230 -29.46 -40.72 33.64
CA LEU A 230 -29.35 -42.04 34.26
C LEU A 230 -28.38 -41.81 35.43
N ASP A 231 -28.95 -41.84 36.63
CA ASP A 231 -28.37 -41.61 37.96
C ASP A 231 -28.65 -40.19 38.50
N GLY A 232 -29.73 -40.11 39.29
CA GLY A 232 -29.96 -39.03 40.26
C GLY A 232 -29.06 -39.16 41.48
#